data_AF-A0A973PMQ6-F1
#
_entry.id   AF-A0A973PMQ6-F1
#
_cell.length_a   1.000
_cell.length_b   1.000
_cell.length_c   1.000
_cell.angle_alpha   90.00
_cell.angle_beta   90.00
_cell.angle_gamma   90.00
#
_symmetry.space_group_name_H-M   'P 1'
#
loop_
_entity.id
_entity.type
_entity.pdbx_description
1 polymer ?
#
loop_
_entity_poly.entity_id
_entity_poly.type
_entity_poly.pdbx_seq_one_letter_code
_entity_poly.pdbx_strand_id
1 'polypeptide(L)'
;MALRAVELCAELLSPAPTAESVARVLRAHGETDAVTARDVTALREAAVRLAEVLAAPSPGQAAELLNRILAGSAGPPRLTSHGGVSGWHLHVDSSDEAPWAEWFLTSSALAFATLL
;
A
#
# COMPACT_ATOMS: atom_id res chain seq x y z
N MET A 1 1.60 2.87 -8.98
CA MET A 1 1.37 2.03 -7.79
C MET A 1 2.66 1.46 -7.20
N ALA A 2 3.50 0.73 -7.95
CA ALA A 2 4.73 0.15 -7.38
C ALA A 2 5.77 1.19 -6.91
N LEU A 3 6.00 2.27 -7.66
CA LEU A 3 6.91 3.36 -7.24
C LEU A 3 6.44 4.00 -5.92
N ARG A 4 5.16 4.39 -5.84
CA ARG A 4 4.51 4.86 -4.60
C ARG A 4 4.75 3.89 -3.44
N ALA A 5 4.58 2.59 -3.68
CA ALA A 5 4.76 1.58 -2.65
C ALA A 5 6.18 1.59 -2.05
N VAL A 6 7.19 1.65 -2.91
CA VAL A 6 8.60 1.67 -2.49
C VAL A 6 8.96 2.98 -1.78
N GLU A 7 8.55 4.12 -2.32
CA GLU A 7 8.82 5.43 -1.71
C GLU A 7 8.15 5.57 -0.34
N LEU A 8 6.90 5.10 -0.21
CA LEU A 8 6.20 5.13 1.06
C LEU A 8 6.81 4.15 2.07
N CYS A 9 7.26 2.97 1.64
CA CYS A 9 8.04 2.06 2.49
C CYS A 9 9.32 2.74 3.01
N ALA A 10 10.07 3.42 2.14
CA ALA A 10 11.30 4.10 2.53
C ALA A 10 11.05 5.19 3.59
N GLU A 11 10.00 6.00 3.40
CA GLU A 11 9.61 7.01 4.39
C GLU A 11 9.13 6.38 5.70
N LEU A 12 8.22 5.41 5.64
CA LEU A 12 7.61 4.77 6.81
C LEU A 12 8.61 3.97 7.64
N LEU A 13 9.66 3.42 7.02
CA LEU A 13 10.71 2.65 7.69
C LEU A 13 11.90 3.52 8.12
N SER A 14 11.87 4.83 7.85
CA SER A 14 12.84 5.77 8.39
C SER A 14 12.79 5.80 9.95
N PRO A 15 13.83 6.33 10.63
CA PRO A 15 13.87 6.33 12.09
C PRO A 15 12.71 7.06 12.78
N ALA A 16 12.15 8.11 12.17
CA ALA A 16 11.11 8.94 12.77
C ALA A 16 10.15 9.51 11.70
N PRO A 17 9.30 8.67 11.06
CA PRO A 17 8.30 9.16 10.14
C PRO A 17 7.27 10.02 10.87
N THR A 18 6.81 11.07 10.20
CA THR A 18 5.75 11.95 10.71
C THR A 18 4.54 11.87 9.80
N ALA A 19 3.35 12.22 10.31
CA ALA A 19 2.16 12.30 9.48
C ALA A 19 2.35 13.27 8.29
N GLU A 20 3.06 14.38 8.51
CA GLU A 20 3.35 15.35 7.46
C GLU A 20 4.30 14.79 6.38
N SER A 21 5.36 14.06 6.79
CA SER A 21 6.30 13.48 5.83
C SER A 21 5.67 12.37 4.99
N VAL A 22 4.87 11.51 5.62
CA VAL A 22 4.06 10.49 4.94
C VAL A 22 3.05 11.14 3.99
N ALA A 23 2.31 12.16 4.44
CA ALA A 23 1.36 12.90 3.59
C ALA A 23 2.05 13.61 2.42
N ARG A 24 3.33 14.00 2.55
CA ARG A 24 4.09 14.59 1.44
C ARG A 24 4.36 13.57 0.33
N VAL A 25 4.75 12.35 0.70
CA VAL A 25 4.95 11.25 -0.26
C VAL A 25 3.62 10.90 -0.92
N LEU A 26 2.56 10.71 -0.14
CA LEU A 26 1.22 10.40 -0.65
C LEU A 26 0.71 11.44 -1.66
N ARG A 27 0.84 12.74 -1.35
CA ARG A 27 0.47 13.83 -2.27
C ARG A 27 1.28 13.84 -3.56
N ALA A 28 2.55 13.45 -3.52
CA ALA A 28 3.37 13.33 -4.73
C ALA A 28 2.83 12.26 -5.69
N HIS A 29 2.05 11.31 -5.19
CA HIS A 29 1.36 10.26 -5.97
C HIS A 29 -0.14 10.54 -6.17
N GLY A 30 -0.61 11.75 -5.85
CA GLY A 30 -2.00 12.17 -6.07
C GLY A 30 -2.96 11.87 -4.93
N GLU A 31 -2.48 11.30 -3.82
CA GLU A 31 -3.32 10.94 -2.67
C GLU A 31 -3.36 12.14 -1.70
N THR A 32 -4.53 12.78 -1.55
CA THR A 32 -4.63 14.08 -0.87
C THR A 32 -5.35 14.07 0.48
N ASP A 33 -5.88 12.92 0.89
CA ASP A 33 -6.61 12.81 2.14
C ASP A 33 -5.70 12.99 3.36
N ALA A 34 -6.31 13.36 4.49
CA ALA A 34 -5.58 13.61 5.71
C ALA A 34 -4.96 12.31 6.26
N VAL A 35 -3.73 12.43 6.75
CA VAL A 35 -2.99 11.35 7.44
C VAL A 35 -2.80 11.77 8.89
N THR A 36 -3.18 10.91 9.82
CA THR A 36 -2.98 11.12 11.26
C THR A 36 -1.74 10.39 11.75
N ALA A 37 -1.26 10.74 12.95
CA ALA A 37 -0.18 9.98 13.60
C ALA A 37 -0.57 8.51 13.86
N ARG A 38 -1.86 8.22 14.05
CA ARG A 38 -2.36 6.84 14.20
C ARG A 38 -2.24 6.07 12.88
N ASP A 39 -2.54 6.72 11.76
CA ASP A 39 -2.40 6.11 10.43
C ASP A 39 -0.94 5.77 10.15
N VAL A 40 0.00 6.64 10.53
CA VAL A 40 1.45 6.37 10.38
C VAL A 40 1.87 5.09 11.09
N THR A 41 1.38 4.84 12.31
CA THR A 41 1.69 3.60 13.02
C THR A 41 1.21 2.38 12.24
N ALA A 42 -0.05 2.37 11.78
CA ALA A 42 -0.61 1.26 11.03
C ALA A 42 0.04 1.09 9.64
N LEU A 43 0.35 2.19 8.96
CA LEU A 43 1.08 2.21 7.70
C LEU A 43 2.49 1.61 7.88
N ARG A 44 3.17 1.90 9.00
CA ARG A 44 4.49 1.34 9.30
C ARG A 44 4.44 -0.18 9.44
N GLU A 45 3.40 -0.73 10.07
CA GLU A 45 3.20 -2.18 10.15
C GLU A 45 3.01 -2.81 8.76
N ALA A 46 2.23 -2.16 7.89
CA ALA A 46 2.09 -2.57 6.50
C ALA A 46 3.42 -2.49 5.72
N ALA A 47 4.21 -1.43 5.93
CA ALA A 47 5.52 -1.24 5.29
C ALA A 47 6.52 -2.33 5.67
N VAL A 48 6.52 -2.80 6.92
CA VAL A 48 7.37 -3.93 7.36
C VAL A 48 7.03 -5.18 6.56
N ARG A 49 5.75 -5.51 6.40
CA ARG A 49 5.30 -6.69 5.61
C ARG A 49 5.67 -6.57 4.14
N LEU A 50 5.55 -5.37 3.56
CA LEU A 50 5.94 -5.12 2.17
C LEU A 50 7.46 -5.18 1.98
N ALA A 51 8.24 -4.72 2.96
CA ALA A 51 9.69 -4.84 2.94
C ALA A 51 10.16 -6.30 2.97
N GLU A 52 9.47 -7.19 3.68
CA GLU A 52 9.75 -8.63 3.64
C GLU A 52 9.58 -9.20 2.22
N VAL A 53 8.55 -8.76 1.48
CA VAL A 53 8.35 -9.15 0.07
C VAL A 53 9.52 -8.67 -0.79
N LEU A 54 9.90 -7.40 -0.66
CA LEU A 54 11.00 -6.80 -1.43
C LEU A 54 12.36 -7.43 -1.09
N ALA A 55 12.54 -7.90 0.14
CA ALA A 55 13.76 -8.56 0.60
C ALA A 55 13.76 -10.08 0.33
N ALA A 56 12.71 -10.64 -0.28
CA ALA A 56 12.61 -12.06 -0.54
C ALA A 56 13.79 -12.54 -1.41
N PRO A 57 14.48 -13.64 -1.04
CA PRO A 57 15.66 -14.11 -1.77
C PRO A 57 15.38 -14.63 -3.19
N SER A 58 14.10 -14.87 -3.53
CA SER A 58 13.68 -15.38 -4.82
C SER A 58 12.27 -14.92 -5.18
N PRO A 59 11.91 -14.89 -6.49
CA PRO A 59 10.55 -14.60 -6.92
C PRO A 59 9.51 -15.57 -6.33
N GLY A 60 9.86 -16.85 -6.15
CA GLY A 60 8.95 -17.83 -5.54
C GLY A 60 8.61 -17.50 -4.08
N GLN A 61 9.60 -17.11 -3.28
CA GLN A 61 9.37 -16.68 -1.90
C GLN A 61 8.61 -15.35 -1.83
N ALA A 62 8.87 -14.41 -2.75
CA ALA A 62 8.10 -13.19 -2.88
C ALA A 62 6.62 -13.48 -3.18
N ALA A 63 6.35 -14.41 -4.11
CA ALA A 63 5.00 -14.84 -4.45
C ALA A 63 4.26 -15.46 -3.25
N GLU A 64 4.93 -16.29 -2.45
CA GLU A 64 4.34 -16.85 -1.22
C GLU A 64 3.98 -15.78 -0.18
N LEU A 65 4.85 -14.79 0.02
CA LEU A 65 4.58 -13.65 0.92
C LEU A 65 3.41 -12.80 0.42
N LEU A 66 3.39 -12.50 -0.89
CA LEU A 66 2.30 -11.76 -1.52
C LEU A 66 0.97 -12.51 -1.42
N ASN A 67 0.96 -13.82 -1.68
CA ASN A 67 -0.23 -14.65 -1.51
C ASN A 67 -0.74 -14.63 -0.08
N ARG A 68 0.14 -14.68 0.93
CA ARG A 68 -0.26 -14.56 2.34
C ARG A 68 -0.85 -13.18 2.65
N ILE A 69 -0.27 -12.11 2.13
CA ILE A 69 -0.78 -10.75 2.31
C ILE A 69 -2.17 -10.62 1.69
N LEU A 70 -2.33 -11.02 0.43
CA LEU A 70 -3.60 -10.94 -0.30
C LEU A 70 -4.67 -11.80 0.37
N ALA A 71 -4.39 -13.06 0.68
CA ALA A 71 -5.37 -13.94 1.32
C ALA A 71 -5.84 -13.44 2.70
N GLY A 72 -4.99 -12.74 3.45
CA GLY A 72 -5.31 -12.26 4.80
C GLY A 72 -5.81 -10.82 4.88
N SER A 73 -5.73 -10.04 3.82
CA SER A 73 -6.02 -8.60 3.86
C SER A 73 -6.80 -8.07 2.67
N ALA A 74 -6.89 -8.81 1.56
CA ALA A 74 -7.71 -8.43 0.42
C ALA A 74 -9.18 -8.84 0.61
N GLY A 75 -10.09 -7.96 0.23
CA GLY A 75 -11.50 -8.26 -0.03
C GLY A 75 -11.74 -8.69 -1.49
N PRO A 76 -13.02 -8.94 -1.85
CA PRO A 76 -13.40 -9.22 -3.23
C PRO A 76 -12.96 -8.10 -4.19
N PRO A 77 -12.44 -8.42 -5.39
CA PRO A 77 -12.02 -7.40 -6.33
C PRO A 77 -13.17 -6.48 -6.74
N ARG A 78 -12.89 -5.17 -6.79
CA ARG A 78 -13.83 -4.14 -7.25
C ARG A 78 -13.17 -3.21 -8.26
N LEU A 79 -13.95 -2.73 -9.21
CA LEU A 79 -13.54 -1.64 -10.09
C LEU A 79 -14.13 -0.34 -9.54
N THR A 80 -13.30 0.68 -9.41
CA THR A 80 -13.72 2.03 -9.03
C THR A 80 -13.10 3.08 -9.95
N SER A 81 -13.78 4.22 -10.05
CA SER A 81 -13.27 5.46 -10.67
C SER A 81 -13.24 6.61 -9.65
N HIS A 82 -13.44 6.30 -8.36
CA HIS A 82 -13.63 7.29 -7.29
C HIS A 82 -14.68 8.34 -7.65
N GLY A 83 -15.86 7.89 -8.09
CA GLY A 83 -16.93 8.80 -8.53
C GLY A 83 -16.59 9.64 -9.76
N GLY A 84 -15.64 9.19 -10.60
CA GLY A 84 -15.19 9.90 -11.80
C GLY A 84 -13.97 10.81 -11.59
N VAL A 85 -13.39 10.86 -10.38
CA VAL A 85 -12.16 11.61 -10.08
C VAL A 85 -10.94 10.97 -10.76
N SER A 86 -10.97 9.67 -11.01
CA SER A 86 -9.93 8.93 -11.73
C SER A 86 -10.49 8.07 -12.86
N GLY A 87 -9.62 7.50 -13.69
CA GLY A 87 -9.99 6.39 -14.57
C GLY A 87 -10.39 5.13 -13.78
N TRP A 88 -11.05 4.18 -14.45
CA TRP A 88 -11.40 2.88 -13.87
C TRP A 88 -10.16 2.06 -13.54
N HIS A 89 -10.08 1.51 -12.33
CA HIS A 89 -9.00 0.63 -11.91
C HIS A 89 -9.44 -0.34 -10.81
N LEU A 90 -8.62 -1.39 -10.63
CA LEU A 90 -8.89 -2.50 -9.72
C LEU A 90 -8.44 -2.18 -8.30
N HIS A 91 -9.33 -2.42 -7.34
CA HIS A 91 -9.05 -2.42 -5.92
C HIS A 91 -9.39 -3.78 -5.30
N VAL A 92 -8.71 -4.09 -4.20
CA VAL A 92 -9.02 -5.24 -3.35
C VAL A 92 -9.00 -4.89 -1.86
N ASP A 93 -8.94 -3.62 -1.49
CA ASP A 93 -9.33 -3.13 -0.16
C ASP A 93 -10.87 -3.13 -0.02
N SER A 94 -11.39 -2.79 1.16
CA SER A 94 -12.81 -2.91 1.50
C SER A 94 -13.73 -1.85 0.88
N SER A 95 -13.28 -0.60 0.73
CA SER A 95 -14.03 0.49 0.08
C SER A 95 -13.10 1.61 -0.39
N ASP A 96 -13.64 2.61 -1.11
CA ASP A 96 -12.86 3.81 -1.49
C ASP A 96 -12.45 4.65 -0.27
N GLU A 97 -13.06 4.41 0.90
CA GLU A 97 -12.78 5.03 2.20
C GLU A 97 -12.06 4.06 3.15
N ALA A 98 -11.43 3.01 2.60
CA ALA A 98 -10.72 2.02 3.40
C ALA A 98 -9.59 2.69 4.21
N PRO A 99 -9.26 2.18 5.41
CA PRO A 99 -8.15 2.70 6.20
C PRO A 99 -6.84 2.73 5.40
N TRP A 100 -6.04 3.79 5.57
CA TRP A 100 -4.77 3.98 4.87
C TRP A 100 -3.88 2.74 4.83
N ALA A 101 -3.72 2.05 5.97
CA ALA A 101 -2.88 0.87 6.06
C ALA A 101 -3.42 -0.33 5.24
N GLU A 102 -4.74 -0.50 5.19
CA GLU A 102 -5.38 -1.55 4.41
C GLU A 102 -5.19 -1.29 2.92
N TRP A 103 -5.58 -0.09 2.46
CA TRP A 103 -5.39 0.35 1.09
C TRP A 103 -3.92 0.26 0.67
N PHE A 104 -3.00 0.74 1.51
CA PHE A 104 -1.58 0.74 1.19
C PHE A 104 -1.05 -0.69 1.02
N LEU A 105 -1.40 -1.59 1.94
CA LEU A 105 -0.94 -2.97 1.90
C LEU A 105 -1.47 -3.71 0.68
N THR A 106 -2.78 -3.66 0.44
CA THR A 106 -3.43 -4.44 -0.63
C THR A 106 -3.09 -3.90 -2.01
N SER A 107 -3.11 -2.58 -2.20
CA SER A 107 -2.77 -1.95 -3.47
C SER A 107 -1.28 -2.12 -3.83
N SER A 108 -0.39 -2.10 -2.83
CA SER A 108 1.05 -2.38 -3.03
C SER A 108 1.29 -3.86 -3.35
N ALA A 109 0.61 -4.78 -2.65
CA ALA A 109 0.70 -6.20 -2.92
C ALA A 109 0.23 -6.55 -4.34
N LEU A 110 -0.89 -5.98 -4.80
CA LEU A 110 -1.33 -6.11 -6.20
C LEU A 110 -0.26 -5.60 -7.17
N ALA A 111 0.30 -4.42 -6.92
CA ALA A 111 1.31 -3.85 -7.80
C ALA A 111 2.58 -4.71 -7.86
N PHE A 112 3.05 -5.23 -6.72
CA PHE A 112 4.21 -6.12 -6.69
C PHE A 112 3.95 -7.47 -7.35
N ALA A 113 2.74 -8.02 -7.21
CA ALA A 113 2.36 -9.28 -7.88
C ALA A 113 2.44 -9.17 -9.41
N THR A 114 2.17 -7.99 -9.98
CA THR A 114 2.31 -7.76 -11.44
C THR A 114 3.75 -7.63 -11.93
N LEU A 115 4.73 -7.57 -11.02
CA LEU A 115 6.15 -7.43 -11.34
C LEU A 115 6.95 -8.74 -11.17
N LEU A 116 6.31 -9.82 -10.69
CA LEU A 116 6.91 -11.16 -10.64
C LEU A 116 7.14 -11.71 -12.07
#